data_AF-A0A839SNL9-F1
#
_entry.id   AF-A0A839SNL9-F1
#
_cell.length_a   1.000
_cell.length_b   1.000
_cell.length_c   1.000
_cell.angle_alpha   90.00
_cell.angle_beta   90.00
_cell.angle_gamma   90.00
#
_symmetry.space_group_name_H-M   'P 1'
#
loop_
_entity.id
_entity.type
_entity.pdbx_description
1 polymer ?
#
loop_
_entity_poly.entity_id
_entity_poly.type
_entity_poly.pdbx_seq_one_letter_code
_entity_poly.pdbx_strand_id
1 'polypeptide(L)'
;MKKYLIPLSFMLIALIHPCFGQSVVQDQSVRYQEERMVYLQWDQNKFTPKAGFLSLNPYYWLTWGLFHPNYHKTDLRPLSATGPQTQRLALVGAMNSTDNKYKLQSDTIRNTALSEIANQSGLISDADPLWQLYYSNELKPVLNNSPASILAGLSPQVSAKLVSEGLYSWYKNELDMLKERIQAAHTTTIDRGARILAYHRYLMEYRRLAGVWAIRTSSAQATLTMTAQQQHLKANQVSVTNWTPQTDIQIANQVLQHLQ
;
A
#
# COMPACT_ATOMS: atom_id res chain seq x y z
N MET A 1 -79.61 -61.91 45.63
CA MET A 1 -78.88 -60.67 45.27
C MET A 1 -78.30 -60.05 46.54
N LYS A 2 -77.05 -60.35 46.94
CA LYS A 2 -76.31 -59.71 48.07
C LYS A 2 -74.95 -60.42 48.28
N LYS A 3 -74.00 -60.34 47.33
CA LYS A 3 -72.62 -60.85 47.56
C LYS A 3 -71.49 -59.99 46.94
N TYR A 4 -71.80 -58.91 46.24
CA TYR A 4 -70.79 -58.08 45.56
C TYR A 4 -70.69 -56.64 46.09
N LEU A 5 -71.44 -56.27 47.12
CA LEU A 5 -71.46 -54.88 47.61
C LEU A 5 -70.29 -54.53 48.55
N ILE A 6 -69.68 -55.53 49.19
CA ILE A 6 -68.60 -55.33 50.17
C ILE A 6 -67.22 -55.07 49.51
N PRO A 7 -66.79 -55.75 48.42
CA PRO A 7 -65.47 -55.46 47.83
C PRO A 7 -65.41 -54.11 47.11
N LEU A 8 -66.55 -53.60 46.59
CA LEU A 8 -66.60 -52.32 45.90
C LEU A 8 -66.37 -51.13 46.85
N SER A 9 -66.88 -51.22 48.09
CA SER A 9 -66.69 -50.17 49.10
C SER A 9 -65.24 -50.08 49.59
N PHE A 10 -64.51 -51.21 49.64
CA PHE A 10 -63.09 -51.22 50.02
C PHE A 10 -62.20 -50.69 48.89
N MET A 11 -62.57 -50.97 47.64
CA MET A 11 -61.86 -50.48 46.45
C MET A 11 -62.01 -48.96 46.26
N LEU A 12 -63.17 -48.40 46.62
CA LEU A 12 -63.39 -46.95 46.56
C LEU A 12 -62.57 -46.17 47.60
N ILE A 13 -62.31 -46.74 48.78
CA ILE A 13 -61.51 -46.12 49.86
C ILE A 13 -60.01 -46.10 49.50
N ALA A 14 -59.53 -47.09 48.74
CA ALA A 14 -58.15 -47.15 48.27
C ALA A 14 -57.80 -46.06 47.23
N LEU A 15 -58.81 -45.53 46.52
CA LEU A 15 -58.62 -44.53 45.46
C LEU A 15 -58.53 -43.08 45.95
N ILE A 16 -58.74 -42.81 47.25
CA ILE A 16 -58.82 -41.44 47.81
C ILE A 16 -57.51 -41.00 48.49
N HIS A 17 -56.40 -41.71 48.30
CA HIS A 17 -55.10 -41.28 48.83
C HIS A 17 -54.43 -40.34 47.83
N PRO A 18 -54.31 -39.03 48.11
CA PRO A 18 -53.55 -38.16 47.24
C PRO A 18 -52.06 -38.55 47.33
N CYS A 19 -51.54 -39.16 46.27
CA CYS A 19 -50.12 -39.42 46.12
C CYS A 19 -49.41 -38.12 45.73
N PHE A 20 -49.12 -37.28 46.73
CA PHE A 20 -48.18 -36.16 46.56
C PHE A 20 -46.75 -36.71 46.62
N GLY A 21 -46.27 -37.25 45.50
CA GLY A 21 -44.94 -37.88 45.40
C GLY A 21 -43.78 -36.94 45.08
N GLN A 22 -44.05 -35.65 44.87
CA GLN A 22 -43.01 -34.66 44.53
C GLN A 22 -43.07 -33.49 45.50
N SER A 23 -42.11 -33.46 46.42
CA SER A 23 -41.77 -32.29 47.21
C SER A 23 -40.58 -31.59 46.58
N VAL A 24 -40.58 -30.26 46.54
CA VAL A 24 -39.36 -29.50 46.22
C VAL A 24 -38.31 -29.85 47.28
N VAL A 25 -37.23 -30.51 46.87
CA VAL A 25 -36.12 -30.83 47.76
C VAL A 25 -35.41 -29.54 48.13
N GLN A 26 -35.63 -29.08 49.36
CA GLN A 26 -34.96 -27.91 49.92
C GLN A 26 -33.83 -28.35 50.85
N ASP A 27 -32.78 -28.95 50.28
CA ASP A 27 -31.57 -29.23 51.05
C ASP A 27 -30.74 -27.94 51.16
N GLN A 28 -30.65 -27.43 52.39
CA GLN A 28 -29.84 -26.27 52.70
C GLN A 28 -28.36 -26.52 52.40
N SER A 29 -27.86 -27.74 52.60
CA SER A 29 -26.46 -28.10 52.40
C SER A 29 -26.07 -28.02 50.93
N VAL A 30 -26.88 -28.61 50.04
CA VAL A 30 -26.68 -28.51 48.58
C VAL A 30 -26.77 -27.05 48.13
N ARG A 31 -27.82 -26.33 48.53
CA ARG A 31 -28.00 -24.93 48.16
C ARG A 31 -26.82 -24.06 48.61
N TYR A 32 -26.32 -24.27 49.83
CA TYR A 32 -25.15 -23.54 50.33
C TYR A 32 -23.85 -23.92 49.61
N GLN A 33 -23.70 -25.13 49.08
CA GLN A 33 -22.56 -25.46 48.22
C GLN A 33 -22.66 -24.79 46.85
N GLU A 34 -23.82 -24.83 46.21
CA GLU A 34 -24.04 -24.19 44.91
C GLU A 34 -23.83 -22.67 44.97
N GLU A 35 -24.38 -22.02 46.00
CA GLU A 35 -24.18 -20.57 46.25
C GLU A 35 -22.69 -20.20 46.34
N ARG A 36 -21.88 -21.07 46.96
CA ARG A 36 -20.44 -20.88 47.10
C ARG A 36 -19.70 -21.10 45.79
N MET A 37 -20.11 -22.02 44.93
CA MET A 37 -19.36 -22.31 43.70
C MET A 37 -19.32 -21.14 42.70
N VAL A 38 -20.22 -20.16 42.81
CA VAL A 38 -20.39 -19.12 41.78
C VAL A 38 -19.93 -17.73 42.23
N TYR A 39 -20.64 -17.03 43.14
CA TYR A 39 -20.29 -15.63 43.46
C TYR A 39 -20.64 -15.14 44.87
N LEU A 40 -21.50 -15.83 45.63
CA LEU A 40 -21.95 -15.34 46.94
C LEU A 40 -20.84 -15.41 47.98
N GLN A 41 -20.78 -14.41 48.87
CA GLN A 41 -19.75 -14.29 49.90
C GLN A 41 -19.68 -15.55 50.76
N TRP A 42 -18.45 -15.97 51.08
CA TRP A 42 -18.18 -17.14 51.91
C TRP A 42 -18.69 -16.92 53.33
N ASP A 43 -19.90 -17.40 53.61
CA ASP A 43 -20.53 -17.28 54.93
C ASP A 43 -20.26 -18.52 55.78
N GLN A 44 -19.54 -18.31 56.90
CA GLN A 44 -19.22 -19.35 57.87
C GLN A 44 -20.47 -19.94 58.54
N ASN A 45 -21.56 -19.17 58.61
CA ASN A 45 -22.79 -19.61 59.25
C ASN A 45 -23.61 -20.59 58.41
N LYS A 46 -23.35 -20.62 57.09
CA LYS A 46 -24.01 -21.50 56.13
C LYS A 46 -23.35 -22.88 56.03
N PHE A 47 -22.30 -23.19 56.79
CA PHE A 47 -21.68 -24.51 56.71
C PHE A 47 -22.52 -25.57 57.42
N THR A 48 -22.96 -26.53 56.62
CA THR A 48 -23.67 -27.72 57.07
C THR A 48 -22.97 -28.95 56.52
N PRO A 49 -22.98 -30.07 57.25
CA PRO A 49 -23.35 -30.21 58.67
C PRO A 49 -22.45 -29.38 59.60
N LYS A 50 -22.94 -28.98 60.78
CA LYS A 50 -22.16 -28.29 61.84
C LYS A 50 -21.63 -29.28 62.86
N ALA A 51 -20.53 -28.95 63.54
CA ALA A 51 -19.92 -29.80 64.57
C ALA A 51 -20.90 -30.24 65.69
N GLY A 52 -21.91 -29.42 65.99
CA GLY A 52 -22.91 -29.71 67.02
C GLY A 52 -22.35 -29.55 68.43
N PHE A 53 -23.16 -29.86 69.44
CA PHE A 53 -22.74 -29.80 70.85
C PHE A 53 -21.52 -30.71 71.08
N LEU A 54 -20.46 -30.17 71.69
CA LEU A 54 -19.18 -30.85 71.93
C LEU A 54 -18.51 -31.46 70.68
N SER A 55 -18.83 -30.95 69.48
CA SER A 55 -18.34 -31.52 68.21
C SER A 55 -18.72 -32.99 67.97
N LEU A 56 -19.82 -33.45 68.54
CA LEU A 56 -20.23 -34.87 68.48
C LEU A 56 -21.00 -35.26 67.21
N ASN A 57 -21.19 -34.36 66.23
CA ASN A 57 -21.92 -34.68 65.01
C ASN A 57 -21.07 -35.57 64.07
N PRO A 58 -21.44 -36.84 63.84
CA PRO A 58 -20.67 -37.74 62.98
C PRO A 58 -20.64 -37.26 61.52
N TYR A 59 -21.71 -36.64 61.02
CA TYR A 59 -21.76 -36.11 59.67
C TYR A 59 -20.78 -34.95 59.48
N TYR A 60 -20.56 -34.12 60.50
CA TYR A 60 -19.55 -33.05 60.45
C TYR A 60 -18.13 -33.62 60.31
N TRP A 61 -17.80 -34.66 61.06
CA TRP A 61 -16.48 -35.29 60.99
C TRP A 61 -16.25 -35.96 59.63
N LEU A 62 -17.25 -36.67 59.12
CA LEU A 62 -17.17 -37.34 57.82
C LEU A 62 -17.12 -36.38 56.63
N THR A 63 -17.67 -35.17 56.75
CA THR A 63 -17.65 -34.19 55.65
C THR A 63 -16.48 -33.20 55.76
N TRP A 64 -16.27 -32.63 56.95
CA TRP A 64 -15.34 -31.52 57.16
C TRP A 64 -14.17 -31.91 58.07
N GLY A 65 -14.45 -32.49 59.24
CA GLY A 65 -13.44 -32.69 60.28
C GLY A 65 -12.28 -33.60 59.89
N LEU A 66 -12.55 -34.72 59.18
CA LEU A 66 -11.54 -35.71 58.81
C LEU A 66 -10.88 -35.41 57.46
N PHE A 67 -11.67 -35.10 56.42
CA PHE A 67 -11.16 -34.98 55.05
C PHE A 67 -10.80 -33.55 54.65
N HIS A 68 -11.48 -32.55 55.21
CA HIS A 68 -11.39 -31.15 54.76
C HIS A 68 -11.37 -30.14 55.93
N PRO A 69 -10.47 -30.30 56.93
CA PRO A 69 -10.51 -29.54 58.18
C PRO A 69 -10.31 -28.02 58.00
N ASN A 70 -9.66 -27.62 56.91
CA ASN A 70 -9.38 -26.22 56.60
C ASN A 70 -10.35 -25.60 55.58
N TYR A 71 -11.33 -26.35 55.09
CA TYR A 71 -12.24 -25.88 54.03
C TYR A 71 -13.00 -24.62 54.44
N HIS A 72 -13.39 -24.52 55.71
CA HIS A 72 -14.08 -23.33 56.23
C HIS A 72 -13.19 -22.07 56.32
N LYS A 73 -11.86 -22.24 56.33
CA LYS A 73 -10.89 -21.18 56.56
C LYS A 73 -10.38 -20.54 55.27
N THR A 74 -10.51 -21.24 54.15
CA THR A 74 -10.01 -20.79 52.84
C THR A 74 -11.17 -20.55 51.88
N ASP A 75 -11.23 -19.35 51.30
CA ASP A 75 -12.16 -19.07 50.21
C ASP A 75 -11.67 -19.76 48.93
N LEU A 76 -12.38 -20.81 48.50
CA LEU A 76 -12.04 -21.61 47.32
C LEU A 76 -12.87 -21.25 46.09
N ARG A 77 -13.65 -20.17 46.15
CA ARG A 77 -14.58 -19.83 45.07
C ARG A 77 -13.80 -19.48 43.80
N PRO A 78 -14.11 -20.11 42.65
CA PRO A 78 -13.40 -19.88 41.40
C PRO A 78 -13.39 -18.41 40.96
N LEU A 79 -14.50 -17.71 41.17
CA LEU A 79 -14.73 -16.30 40.80
C LEU A 79 -14.61 -15.33 42.01
N SER A 80 -14.02 -15.75 43.13
CA SER A 80 -13.64 -14.78 44.18
C SER A 80 -12.59 -13.79 43.66
N ALA A 81 -12.35 -12.70 44.39
CA ALA A 81 -11.36 -11.69 44.00
C ALA A 81 -9.94 -12.27 43.77
N THR A 82 -9.55 -13.28 44.57
CA THR A 82 -8.29 -14.01 44.44
C THR A 82 -8.47 -15.42 43.86
N GLY A 83 -9.66 -15.72 43.34
CA GLY A 83 -10.00 -17.05 42.83
C GLY A 83 -9.24 -17.39 41.54
N PRO A 84 -9.03 -18.69 41.27
CA PRO A 84 -8.26 -19.14 40.11
C PRO A 84 -8.86 -18.70 38.76
N GLN A 85 -10.19 -18.59 38.62
CA GLN A 85 -10.80 -18.16 37.37
C GLN A 85 -10.69 -16.64 37.17
N THR A 86 -10.82 -15.85 38.24
CA THR A 86 -10.58 -14.39 38.18
C THR A 86 -9.15 -14.09 37.76
N GLN A 87 -8.17 -14.79 38.35
CA GLN A 87 -6.77 -14.66 37.95
C GLN A 87 -6.54 -15.05 36.48
N ARG A 88 -7.18 -16.13 36.02
CA ARG A 88 -7.11 -16.57 34.63
C ARG A 88 -7.70 -15.54 33.67
N LEU A 89 -8.87 -14.98 33.99
CA LEU A 89 -9.50 -13.95 33.17
C LEU A 89 -8.66 -12.67 33.12
N ALA A 90 -8.06 -12.26 34.24
CA ALA A 90 -7.14 -11.13 34.30
C ALA A 90 -5.90 -11.37 33.40
N LEU A 91 -5.32 -12.58 33.48
CA LEU A 91 -4.19 -12.97 32.62
C LEU A 91 -4.60 -12.97 31.15
N VAL A 92 -5.75 -13.53 30.79
CA VAL A 92 -6.28 -13.52 29.41
C VAL A 92 -6.50 -12.09 28.92
N GLY A 93 -7.02 -11.20 29.77
CA GLY A 93 -7.15 -9.78 29.44
C GLY A 93 -5.81 -9.10 29.18
N ALA A 94 -4.79 -9.37 30.00
CA ALA A 94 -3.44 -8.87 29.79
C ALA A 94 -2.79 -9.44 28.52
N MET A 95 -2.99 -10.73 28.24
CA MET A 95 -2.55 -11.38 27.01
C MET A 95 -3.25 -10.76 25.79
N ASN A 96 -4.56 -10.57 25.83
CA ASN A 96 -5.32 -9.93 24.76
C ASN A 96 -4.83 -8.49 24.49
N SER A 97 -4.54 -7.72 25.53
CA SER A 97 -3.94 -6.38 25.40
C SER A 97 -2.57 -6.45 24.71
N THR A 98 -1.76 -7.45 25.04
CA THR A 98 -0.45 -7.69 24.44
C THR A 98 -0.58 -8.11 22.97
N ASP A 99 -1.47 -9.04 22.66
CA ASP A 99 -1.78 -9.48 21.30
C ASP A 99 -2.26 -8.33 20.42
N ASN A 100 -3.10 -7.45 20.95
CA ASN A 100 -3.54 -6.24 20.23
C ASN A 100 -2.38 -5.29 19.93
N LYS A 101 -1.41 -5.14 20.84
CA LYS A 101 -0.20 -4.34 20.58
C LYS A 101 0.66 -4.97 19.49
N TYR A 102 0.87 -6.29 19.52
CA TYR A 102 1.58 -7.00 18.46
C TYR A 102 0.88 -6.87 17.11
N LYS A 103 -0.45 -6.95 17.08
CA LYS A 103 -1.24 -6.72 15.87
C LYS A 103 -1.03 -5.31 15.32
N LEU A 104 -1.11 -4.28 16.17
CA LEU A 104 -0.86 -2.89 15.76
C LEU A 104 0.56 -2.69 15.21
N GLN A 105 1.57 -3.29 15.83
CA GLN A 105 2.94 -3.25 15.33
C GLN A 105 3.07 -3.95 13.98
N SER A 106 2.46 -5.13 13.83
CA SER A 106 2.45 -5.88 12.57
C SER A 106 1.74 -5.10 11.46
N ASP A 107 0.60 -4.46 11.76
CA ASP A 107 -0.13 -3.62 10.81
C ASP A 107 0.69 -2.38 10.42
N THR A 108 1.40 -1.80 11.38
CA THR A 108 2.31 -0.66 11.12
C THR A 108 3.45 -1.09 10.20
N ILE A 109 4.15 -2.18 10.51
CA ILE A 109 5.24 -2.71 9.66
C ILE A 109 4.73 -3.01 8.26
N ARG A 110 3.55 -3.65 8.13
CA ARG A 110 2.93 -3.94 6.85
C ARG A 110 2.66 -2.66 6.05
N ASN A 111 2.05 -1.66 6.67
CA ASN A 111 1.71 -0.40 6.00
C ASN A 111 2.96 0.38 5.60
N THR A 112 3.99 0.41 6.45
CA THR A 112 5.30 1.00 6.12
C THR A 112 5.95 0.26 4.96
N ALA A 113 6.00 -1.07 4.98
CA ALA A 113 6.57 -1.86 3.89
C ALA A 113 5.83 -1.66 2.57
N LEU A 114 4.49 -1.62 2.58
CA LEU A 114 3.69 -1.31 1.39
C LEU A 114 3.97 0.10 0.87
N SER A 115 4.12 1.08 1.76
CA SER A 115 4.48 2.45 1.38
C SER A 115 5.89 2.54 0.79
N GLU A 116 6.87 1.84 1.37
CA GLU A 116 8.23 1.78 0.84
C GLU A 116 8.28 1.09 -0.52
N ILE A 117 7.58 -0.04 -0.67
CA ILE A 117 7.45 -0.73 -1.95
C ILE A 117 6.82 0.22 -2.98
N ALA A 118 5.75 0.94 -2.64
CA ALA A 118 5.16 1.91 -3.55
C ALA A 118 6.16 3.02 -3.93
N ASN A 119 6.86 3.60 -2.95
CA ASN A 119 7.82 4.68 -3.19
C ASN A 119 9.03 4.24 -4.02
N GLN A 120 9.44 2.97 -3.96
CA GLN A 120 10.63 2.47 -4.65
C GLN A 120 10.30 1.70 -5.94
N SER A 121 9.10 1.17 -6.08
CA SER A 121 8.77 0.29 -7.20
C SER A 121 8.70 1.07 -8.51
N GLY A 122 9.40 0.54 -9.53
CA GLY A 122 9.27 1.00 -10.92
C GLY A 122 7.95 0.58 -11.57
N LEU A 123 7.23 -0.40 -10.98
CA LEU A 123 5.96 -0.91 -11.52
C LEU A 123 4.83 0.13 -11.48
N ILE A 124 4.93 1.11 -10.59
CA ILE A 124 3.94 2.20 -10.47
C ILE A 124 4.44 3.53 -11.03
N SER A 125 5.59 3.55 -11.72
CA SER A 125 6.15 4.76 -12.33
C SER A 125 5.20 5.43 -13.32
N ASP A 126 4.42 4.65 -14.07
CA ASP A 126 3.44 5.18 -15.02
C ASP A 126 2.32 5.97 -14.33
N ALA A 127 2.05 5.67 -13.06
CA ALA A 127 1.07 6.36 -12.23
C ALA A 127 1.68 7.53 -11.43
N ASP A 128 2.98 7.84 -11.60
CA ASP A 128 3.57 9.00 -10.95
C ASP A 128 2.97 10.29 -11.53
N PRO A 129 2.35 11.16 -10.69
CA PRO A 129 1.73 12.38 -11.17
C PRO A 129 2.69 13.29 -11.94
N LEU A 130 3.95 13.40 -11.50
CA LEU A 130 4.93 14.28 -12.14
C LEU A 130 5.39 13.72 -13.49
N TRP A 131 5.46 12.39 -13.61
CA TRP A 131 5.70 11.74 -14.90
C TRP A 131 4.57 12.04 -15.89
N GLN A 132 3.32 11.83 -15.47
CA GLN A 132 2.16 12.04 -16.33
C GLN A 132 1.99 13.51 -16.74
N LEU A 133 2.18 14.44 -15.80
CA LEU A 133 1.94 15.86 -16.05
C LEU A 133 3.05 16.53 -16.86
N TYR A 134 4.31 16.08 -16.71
CA TYR A 134 5.46 16.78 -17.27
C TYR A 134 6.38 15.89 -18.10
N TYR A 135 7.06 14.93 -17.46
CA TYR A 135 8.19 14.24 -18.09
C TYR A 135 7.78 13.34 -19.26
N SER A 136 6.61 12.69 -19.20
CA SER A 136 6.11 11.85 -20.30
C SER A 136 5.92 12.65 -21.60
N ASN A 137 5.47 13.90 -21.50
CA ASN A 137 5.27 14.80 -22.64
C ASN A 137 6.61 15.37 -23.15
N GLU A 138 7.45 15.87 -22.24
CA GLU A 138 8.75 16.46 -22.60
C GLU A 138 9.73 15.45 -23.21
N LEU A 139 9.70 14.19 -22.74
CA LEU A 139 10.56 13.11 -23.24
C LEU A 139 9.94 12.34 -24.42
N LYS A 140 8.71 12.68 -24.84
CA LYS A 140 8.02 12.04 -25.97
C LYS A 140 8.85 11.96 -27.25
N PRO A 141 9.62 13.00 -27.66
CA PRO A 141 10.47 12.92 -28.85
C PRO A 141 11.58 11.86 -28.76
N VAL A 142 12.02 11.54 -27.54
CA VAL A 142 13.05 10.51 -27.28
C VAL A 142 12.40 9.13 -27.23
N LEU A 143 11.32 8.99 -26.46
CA LEU A 143 10.62 7.72 -26.23
C LEU A 143 9.99 7.15 -27.51
N ASN A 144 9.40 8.02 -28.32
CA ASN A 144 8.70 7.67 -29.55
C ASN A 144 9.46 8.14 -30.79
N ASN A 145 10.79 8.12 -30.72
CA ASN A 145 11.62 8.50 -31.85
C ASN A 145 11.40 7.52 -33.03
N SER A 146 11.30 8.08 -34.22
CA SER A 146 11.17 7.37 -35.49
C SER A 146 11.84 8.18 -36.60
N PRO A 147 12.24 7.56 -37.73
CA PRO A 147 12.81 8.29 -38.85
C PRO A 147 11.94 9.47 -39.31
N ALA A 148 10.63 9.26 -39.38
CA ALA A 148 9.67 10.29 -39.76
C ALA A 148 9.63 11.45 -38.76
N SER A 149 9.68 11.17 -37.46
CA SER A 149 9.67 12.23 -36.42
C SER A 149 10.98 13.02 -36.37
N ILE A 150 12.13 12.37 -36.58
CA ILE A 150 13.46 13.01 -36.50
C ILE A 150 13.68 13.95 -37.68
N LEU A 151 13.24 13.54 -38.87
CA LEU A 151 13.39 14.30 -40.12
C LEU A 151 12.19 15.21 -40.42
N ALA A 152 11.22 15.29 -39.50
CA ALA A 152 10.04 16.12 -39.67
C ALA A 152 10.42 17.60 -39.89
N GLY A 153 9.83 18.23 -40.90
CA GLY A 153 10.06 19.64 -41.22
C GLY A 153 11.32 19.94 -42.04
N LEU A 154 12.13 18.93 -42.40
CA LEU A 154 13.31 19.10 -43.26
C LEU A 154 12.96 18.86 -44.73
N SER A 155 13.62 19.59 -45.63
CA SER A 155 13.50 19.34 -47.07
C SER A 155 14.13 17.99 -47.46
N PRO A 156 13.67 17.32 -48.52
CA PRO A 156 14.25 16.05 -48.95
C PRO A 156 15.75 16.12 -49.25
N GLN A 157 16.24 17.26 -49.77
CA GLN A 157 17.65 17.45 -50.07
C GLN A 157 18.51 17.53 -48.79
N VAL A 158 18.02 18.23 -47.75
CA VAL A 158 18.69 18.27 -46.45
C VAL A 158 18.70 16.90 -45.80
N SER A 159 17.55 16.21 -45.80
CA SER A 159 17.43 14.87 -45.22
C SER A 159 18.40 13.89 -45.88
N ALA A 160 18.50 13.90 -47.21
CA ALA A 160 19.46 13.06 -47.94
C ALA A 160 20.91 13.38 -47.55
N LYS A 161 21.25 14.66 -47.43
CA LYS A 161 22.59 15.11 -47.02
C LYS A 161 22.93 14.68 -45.58
N LEU A 162 22.00 14.84 -44.64
CA LEU A 162 22.20 14.44 -43.24
C LEU A 162 22.37 12.93 -43.08
N VAL A 163 21.70 12.15 -43.95
CA VAL A 163 21.87 10.70 -44.01
C VAL A 163 23.22 10.34 -44.61
N SER A 164 23.64 10.97 -45.73
CA SER A 164 24.93 10.67 -46.37
C SER A 164 26.14 11.08 -45.53
N GLU A 165 26.02 12.15 -44.74
CA GLU A 165 27.06 12.62 -43.80
C GLU A 165 27.08 11.82 -42.48
N GLY A 166 26.17 10.86 -42.28
CA GLY A 166 26.09 10.04 -41.06
C GLY A 166 25.53 10.77 -39.83
N LEU A 167 25.16 12.05 -39.96
CA LEU A 167 24.61 12.87 -38.88
C LEU A 167 23.27 12.34 -38.37
N TYR A 168 22.42 11.85 -39.27
CA TYR A 168 21.16 11.20 -38.91
C TYR A 168 21.39 9.95 -38.05
N SER A 169 22.31 9.07 -38.45
CA SER A 169 22.61 7.83 -37.71
C SER A 169 23.16 8.14 -36.33
N TRP A 170 24.11 9.08 -36.22
CA TRP A 170 24.63 9.53 -34.94
C TRP A 170 23.51 10.05 -34.01
N TYR A 171 22.65 10.95 -34.51
CA TYR A 171 21.59 11.54 -33.70
C TYR A 171 20.56 10.50 -33.25
N LYS A 172 20.19 9.58 -34.16
CA LYS A 172 19.29 8.48 -33.83
C LYS A 172 19.87 7.56 -32.75
N ASN A 173 21.13 7.17 -32.88
CA ASN A 173 21.79 6.32 -31.88
C ASN A 173 21.82 7.00 -30.50
N GLU A 174 22.10 8.30 -30.44
CA GLU A 174 22.10 9.03 -29.18
C GLU A 174 20.70 9.11 -28.55
N LEU A 175 19.65 9.30 -29.37
CA LEU A 175 18.26 9.24 -28.90
C LEU A 175 17.87 7.85 -28.39
N ASP A 176 18.30 6.80 -29.07
CA ASP A 176 18.01 5.41 -28.68
C ASP A 176 18.73 5.06 -27.36
N MET A 177 20.00 5.46 -27.20
CA MET A 177 20.71 5.31 -25.91
C MET A 177 20.03 6.09 -24.78
N LEU A 178 19.56 7.30 -25.06
CA LEU A 178 18.84 8.09 -24.06
C LEU A 178 17.51 7.46 -23.69
N LYS A 179 16.79 6.91 -24.68
CA LYS A 179 15.55 6.15 -24.47
C LYS A 179 15.78 4.94 -23.56
N GLU A 180 16.82 4.16 -23.81
CA GLU A 180 17.18 3.01 -22.96
C GLU A 180 17.44 3.43 -21.52
N ARG A 181 18.21 4.51 -21.30
CA ARG A 181 18.51 5.03 -19.96
C ARG A 181 17.26 5.54 -19.24
N ILE A 182 16.35 6.20 -19.95
CA ILE A 182 15.06 6.64 -19.41
C ILE A 182 14.22 5.42 -19.03
N GLN A 183 14.10 4.42 -19.91
CA GLN A 183 13.33 3.20 -19.65
C GLN A 183 13.91 2.39 -18.48
N ALA A 184 15.23 2.30 -18.37
CA ALA A 184 15.90 1.67 -17.24
C ALA A 184 15.57 2.40 -15.93
N ALA A 185 15.71 3.71 -15.87
CA ALA A 185 15.34 4.48 -14.67
C ALA A 185 13.84 4.39 -14.35
N HIS A 186 12.99 4.32 -15.37
CA HIS A 186 11.54 4.24 -15.23
C HIS A 186 11.06 2.88 -14.68
N THR A 187 11.72 1.78 -15.05
CA THR A 187 11.29 0.41 -14.69
C THR A 187 12.02 -0.17 -13.48
N THR A 188 13.21 0.35 -13.16
CA THR A 188 14.01 -0.16 -12.04
C THR A 188 13.42 0.24 -10.69
N THR A 189 13.60 -0.62 -9.69
CA THR A 189 13.29 -0.32 -8.29
C THR A 189 14.32 0.64 -7.71
N ILE A 190 13.99 1.93 -7.70
CA ILE A 190 14.76 3.01 -7.11
C ILE A 190 13.82 3.97 -6.40
N ASP A 191 14.32 4.69 -5.41
CA ASP A 191 13.54 5.74 -4.75
C ASP A 191 12.92 6.72 -5.75
N ARG A 192 11.66 7.08 -5.51
CA ARG A 192 10.89 8.02 -6.36
C ARG A 192 11.64 9.32 -6.60
N GLY A 193 12.27 9.91 -5.58
CA GLY A 193 13.02 11.14 -5.69
C GLY A 193 14.22 10.99 -6.63
N ALA A 194 14.97 9.89 -6.48
CA ALA A 194 16.08 9.56 -7.38
C ALA A 194 15.61 9.38 -8.83
N ARG A 195 14.46 8.75 -9.05
CA ARG A 195 13.84 8.57 -10.37
C ARG A 195 13.50 9.89 -11.04
N ILE A 196 12.87 10.80 -10.29
CA ILE A 196 12.53 12.15 -10.78
C ILE A 196 13.79 12.94 -11.16
N LEU A 197 14.84 12.87 -10.34
CA LEU A 197 16.11 13.52 -10.65
C LEU A 197 16.76 12.92 -11.90
N ALA A 198 16.66 11.61 -12.10
CA ALA A 198 17.13 10.95 -13.32
C ALA A 198 16.37 11.46 -14.55
N TYR A 199 15.03 11.56 -14.50
CA TYR A 199 14.24 12.14 -15.59
C TYR A 199 14.66 13.57 -15.93
N HIS A 200 14.85 14.40 -14.90
CA HIS A 200 15.31 15.77 -15.09
C HIS A 200 16.65 15.83 -15.80
N ARG A 201 17.62 15.01 -15.34
CA ARG A 201 18.93 14.92 -15.97
C ARG A 201 18.83 14.48 -17.43
N TYR A 202 18.07 13.44 -17.73
CA TYR A 202 17.91 12.96 -19.10
C TYR A 202 17.19 13.96 -20.00
N LEU A 203 16.25 14.73 -19.47
CA LEU A 203 15.62 15.83 -20.18
C LEU A 203 16.63 16.93 -20.54
N MET A 204 17.52 17.29 -19.62
CA MET A 204 18.58 18.26 -19.90
C MET A 204 19.58 17.74 -20.94
N GLU A 205 19.94 16.44 -20.86
CA GLU A 205 20.76 15.78 -21.87
C GLU A 205 20.08 15.81 -23.26
N TYR A 206 18.78 15.52 -23.33
CA TYR A 206 17.99 15.64 -24.56
C TYR A 206 17.98 17.06 -25.11
N ARG A 207 17.73 18.08 -24.28
CA ARG A 207 17.69 19.49 -24.74
C ARG A 207 19.02 19.92 -25.34
N ARG A 208 20.14 19.51 -24.73
CA ARG A 208 21.47 19.74 -25.28
C ARG A 208 21.65 19.06 -26.64
N LEU A 209 21.24 17.79 -26.73
CA LEU A 209 21.32 17.00 -27.95
C LEU A 209 20.46 17.59 -29.08
N ALA A 210 19.23 18.00 -28.78
CA ALA A 210 18.33 18.65 -29.72
C ALA A 210 18.89 20.00 -30.22
N GLY A 211 19.55 20.77 -29.34
CA GLY A 211 20.26 21.99 -29.72
C GLY A 211 21.39 21.72 -30.72
N VAL A 212 22.21 20.70 -30.47
CA VAL A 212 23.28 20.29 -31.41
C VAL A 212 22.69 19.84 -32.75
N TRP A 213 21.58 19.10 -32.73
CA TRP A 213 20.88 18.69 -33.95
C TRP A 213 20.39 19.90 -34.76
N ALA A 214 19.71 20.85 -34.12
CA ALA A 214 19.20 22.06 -34.78
C ALA A 214 20.33 22.89 -35.44
N ILE A 215 21.49 22.99 -34.79
CA ILE A 215 22.67 23.68 -35.36
C ILE A 215 23.21 22.92 -36.58
N ARG A 216 23.29 21.59 -36.50
CA ARG A 216 23.79 20.76 -37.62
C ARG A 216 22.83 20.77 -38.81
N THR A 217 21.52 20.69 -38.58
CA THR A 217 20.52 20.74 -39.65
C THR A 217 20.47 22.10 -40.34
N SER A 218 20.50 23.20 -39.57
CA SER A 218 20.56 24.56 -40.13
C SER A 218 21.86 24.81 -40.91
N SER A 219 22.99 24.33 -40.43
CA SER A 219 24.27 24.40 -41.14
C SER A 219 24.25 23.61 -42.45
N ALA A 220 23.63 22.42 -42.46
CA ALA A 220 23.47 21.61 -43.65
C ALA A 220 22.59 22.32 -44.70
N GLN A 221 21.48 22.94 -44.27
CA GLN A 221 20.61 23.76 -45.11
C GLN A 221 21.35 24.97 -45.69
N ALA A 222 22.06 25.74 -44.85
CA ALA A 222 22.83 26.90 -45.29
C ALA A 222 23.91 26.53 -46.32
N THR A 223 24.60 25.41 -46.10
CA THR A 223 25.59 24.90 -47.05
C THR A 223 24.94 24.52 -48.38
N LEU A 224 23.77 23.86 -48.36
CA LEU A 224 23.05 23.51 -49.59
C LEU A 224 22.61 24.76 -50.36
N THR A 225 22.11 25.80 -49.67
CA THR A 225 21.74 27.06 -50.32
C THR A 225 22.94 27.78 -50.92
N MET A 226 24.08 27.81 -50.22
CA MET A 226 25.31 28.40 -50.74
C MET A 226 25.85 27.64 -51.95
N THR A 227 25.86 26.30 -51.91
CA THR A 227 26.29 25.48 -53.05
C THR A 227 25.38 25.69 -54.26
N ALA A 228 24.05 25.77 -54.07
CA ALA A 228 23.12 26.06 -55.14
C ALA A 228 23.37 27.45 -55.75
N GLN A 229 23.53 28.49 -54.93
CA GLN A 229 23.88 29.85 -55.39
C GLN A 229 25.20 29.87 -56.16
N GLN A 230 26.23 29.18 -55.68
CA GLN A 230 27.52 29.09 -56.35
C GLN A 230 27.40 28.39 -57.71
N GLN A 231 26.58 27.34 -57.82
CA GLN A 231 26.31 26.66 -59.08
C GLN A 231 25.59 27.59 -60.07
N HIS A 232 24.59 28.36 -59.63
CA HIS A 232 23.92 29.35 -60.48
C HIS A 232 24.87 30.43 -61.01
N LEU A 233 25.80 30.91 -60.16
CA LEU A 233 26.84 31.85 -60.56
C LEU A 233 27.80 31.24 -61.60
N LYS A 234 28.27 30.01 -61.38
CA LYS A 234 29.16 29.29 -62.32
C LYS A 234 28.50 28.96 -63.65
N ALA A 235 27.19 28.72 -63.65
CA ALA A 235 26.42 28.42 -64.85
C ALA A 235 26.02 29.68 -65.66
N ASN A 236 26.48 30.88 -65.27
CA ASN A 236 26.06 32.17 -65.84
C ASN A 236 24.53 32.35 -65.87
N GLN A 237 23.81 31.67 -64.98
CA GLN A 237 22.34 31.74 -64.90
C GLN A 237 21.84 32.93 -64.06
N VAL A 238 22.76 33.70 -63.47
CA VAL A 238 22.45 34.94 -62.76
C VAL A 238 22.59 36.09 -63.76
N SER A 239 21.47 36.58 -64.30
CA SER A 239 21.49 37.80 -65.09
C SER A 239 21.65 38.99 -64.16
N VAL A 240 22.74 39.74 -64.28
CA VAL A 240 22.87 41.03 -63.60
C VAL A 240 22.00 42.03 -64.35
N THR A 241 20.73 42.13 -63.96
CA THR A 241 19.70 42.90 -64.69
C THR A 241 19.95 44.40 -64.71
N ASN A 242 20.75 44.92 -63.78
CA ASN A 242 20.98 46.35 -63.59
C ASN A 242 22.43 46.80 -63.79
N TRP A 243 23.33 45.91 -64.24
CA TRP A 243 24.71 46.29 -64.50
C TRP A 243 24.87 46.79 -65.92
N THR A 244 25.30 48.05 -66.05
CA THR A 244 25.71 48.64 -67.32
C THR A 244 27.08 49.30 -67.11
N PRO A 245 27.97 49.38 -68.12
CA PRO A 245 29.26 50.05 -67.96
C PRO A 245 29.16 51.48 -67.41
N GLN A 246 28.02 52.15 -67.61
CA GLN A 246 27.70 53.48 -67.12
C GLN A 246 27.51 53.53 -65.59
N THR A 247 27.04 52.45 -64.95
CA THR A 247 26.90 52.40 -63.48
C THR A 247 28.27 52.42 -62.81
N ASP A 248 29.26 51.74 -63.39
CA ASP A 248 30.62 51.68 -62.81
C ASP A 248 31.31 53.05 -62.89
N ILE A 249 31.09 53.79 -63.99
CA ILE A 249 31.58 55.17 -64.15
C ILE A 249 30.89 56.11 -63.14
N GLN A 250 29.57 55.96 -62.93
CA GLN A 250 28.83 56.76 -61.95
C GLN A 250 29.32 56.51 -60.52
N ILE A 251 29.53 55.25 -60.14
CA ILE A 251 30.06 54.89 -58.81
C ILE A 251 31.48 55.44 -58.63
N ALA A 252 32.35 55.29 -59.63
CA ALA A 252 33.71 55.83 -59.59
C ALA A 252 33.72 57.34 -59.40
N ASN A 253 32.89 58.07 -60.14
CA ASN A 253 32.74 59.52 -59.99
C ASN A 253 32.17 59.91 -58.62
N GLN A 254 31.23 59.14 -58.08
CA GLN A 254 30.64 59.38 -56.77
C GLN A 254 31.67 59.19 -55.65
N VAL A 255 32.55 58.18 -55.74
CA VAL A 255 33.66 57.97 -54.80
C VAL A 255 34.70 59.09 -54.92
N LEU A 256 35.04 59.51 -56.14
CA LEU A 256 35.98 60.63 -56.37
C LEU A 256 35.45 61.96 -55.82
N GLN A 257 34.14 62.20 -55.85
CA GLN A 257 33.51 63.38 -55.24
C GLN A 257 33.56 63.40 -53.71
N HIS A 258 33.70 62.24 -53.05
CA HIS A 258 33.82 62.16 -51.59
C HIS A 258 35.28 62.22 -51.09
N LEU A 259 36.24 62.29 -52.02
CA LEU A 259 37.68 62.38 -51.73
C LEU A 259 38.26 63.79 -51.95
N GLN A 260 37.44 64.76 -52.38
CA GLN A 260 37.76 66.19 -52.43
C GLN A 260 37.10 66.92 -51.26
#